data_AF-A0A4R7JG77-F1
#
_entry.id   AF-A0A4R7JG77-F1
#
_cell.length_a   1.000
_cell.length_b   1.000
_cell.length_c   1.000
_cell.angle_alpha   90.00
_cell.angle_beta   90.00
_cell.angle_gamma   90.00
#
_symmetry.space_group_name_H-M   'P 1'
#
loop_
_entity.id
_entity.type
_entity.pdbx_description
1 polymer ?
#
loop_
_entity_poly.entity_id
_entity_poly.type
_entity_poly.pdbx_seq_one_letter_code
_entity_poly.pdbx_strand_id
1 'polypeptide(L)'
;MTVDGGYADFFGPQVPRTDDGGQTATFALASAAYRDSPMEEIKKADNEWHRTTVNTGRSWATVFRPNLGEAFSRAVADRMLGGDRKPLIQSFGAEPQVVVEHCLAANGIRKNRDNRLTMVSVVCGLLFLPGALVWLLGFQIRTTVSKAENKQAGALGTAVLVAIAALAVLFLVKMPFSGFWAWYARATVVMPVVGWFWAKRICEGTARDLRERWDGLLSGSGVGAKVPEAVPSNPGETAAEQLRQSLARLGAEQQSNSVFYAGPKGILGMGTRWGSWQLAENLAPADPDREIHPFRSWDVVKAVHDQLRMLERGPLNTGGFTKPSIRHWVVTPIGENAKAVSRPEGTDVEAYQVKSHAIQEICNKQQFGAGDRHYLGVQWTLWDGQLVITMLITVTVLHETLRIEVTGHALGPVNPLFTTKPEAPSKEVAKSFKPWETRKVMLPLVTANEVVRLAVRAPLTWYPPLLNWLGGTITLPEPFGLRHAWADQPWRHRFMADDALRAAAPVLRVVHAAAIRVLDENGVDTEKFGTRSAFLSTAVQDPTPGKADLYNA
;
A
#
# COMPACT_ATOMS: atom_id res chain seq x y z
N MET A 1 -39.41 -10.95 13.10
CA MET A 1 -39.68 -10.08 11.93
C MET A 1 -39.27 -8.67 12.27
N THR A 2 -38.08 -8.28 11.84
CA THR A 2 -37.64 -6.91 11.51
C THR A 2 -36.56 -7.12 10.46
N VAL A 3 -36.85 -6.69 9.23
CA VAL A 3 -35.96 -6.84 8.08
C VAL A 3 -35.09 -5.60 8.05
N ASP A 4 -33.89 -5.67 8.62
CA ASP A 4 -32.88 -4.61 8.47
C ASP A 4 -32.18 -4.79 7.12
N GLY A 5 -32.50 -3.87 6.21
CA GLY A 5 -32.19 -3.91 4.79
C GLY A 5 -30.70 -3.68 4.48
N GLY A 6 -30.09 -4.68 3.85
CA GLY A 6 -28.71 -4.69 3.34
C GLY A 6 -28.46 -3.87 2.06
N TYR A 7 -28.99 -2.66 1.95
CA TYR A 7 -28.69 -1.76 0.82
C TYR A 7 -28.23 -0.35 1.22
N ALA A 8 -28.39 0.08 2.47
CA ALA A 8 -28.03 1.45 2.88
C ALA A 8 -26.53 1.64 3.19
N ASP A 9 -25.81 0.59 3.59
CA ASP A 9 -24.39 0.68 3.99
C ASP A 9 -23.39 0.71 2.80
N PHE A 10 -23.88 0.56 1.56
CA PHE A 10 -23.04 0.59 0.35
C PHE A 10 -22.90 1.98 -0.30
N PHE A 11 -23.75 2.96 0.03
CA PHE A 11 -23.93 4.18 -0.77
C PHE A 11 -23.69 5.51 -0.05
N GLY A 12 -23.11 5.50 1.16
CA GLY A 12 -22.69 6.71 1.89
C GLY A 12 -21.17 6.89 1.94
N PRO A 13 -20.65 8.12 2.24
CA PRO A 13 -19.25 8.29 2.60
C PRO A 13 -18.93 7.36 3.77
N GLN A 14 -18.10 6.35 3.52
CA GLN A 14 -17.69 5.38 4.51
C GLN A 14 -16.84 6.11 5.54
N VAL A 15 -17.46 6.49 6.66
CA VAL A 15 -16.70 6.88 7.85
C VAL A 15 -15.96 5.61 8.29
N PRO A 16 -14.61 5.59 8.31
CA PRO A 16 -13.89 4.44 8.82
C PRO A 16 -14.40 4.17 10.23
N ARG A 17 -15.07 3.03 10.43
CA ARG A 17 -15.44 2.61 11.78
C ARG A 17 -14.12 2.29 12.49
N THR A 18 -13.74 3.15 13.43
CA THR A 18 -12.53 3.06 14.25
C THR A 18 -12.51 1.85 15.20
N ASP A 19 -13.52 0.98 15.15
CA ASP A 19 -13.72 -0.11 16.11
C ASP A 19 -13.18 -1.48 15.66
N ASP A 20 -12.66 -1.60 14.43
CA ASP A 20 -11.94 -2.82 14.02
C ASP A 20 -10.44 -2.59 14.09
N GLY A 21 -9.80 -3.10 15.14
CA GLY A 21 -8.36 -3.29 15.19
C GLY A 21 -7.91 -4.09 13.97
N GLY A 22 -7.11 -3.49 13.11
CA GLY A 22 -6.65 -4.02 11.84
C GLY A 22 -6.14 -2.96 10.84
N GLN A 23 -6.16 -1.66 11.19
CA GLN A 23 -5.95 -0.58 10.23
C GLN A 23 -4.54 0.04 10.27
N THR A 24 -3.66 -0.32 11.21
CA THR A 24 -2.31 0.26 11.27
C THR A 24 -1.52 0.03 9.98
N ALA A 25 -1.59 -1.15 9.36
CA ALA A 25 -0.93 -1.40 8.08
C ALA A 25 -1.52 -0.55 6.94
N THR A 26 -2.85 -0.39 6.91
CA THR A 26 -3.56 0.47 5.96
C THR A 26 -3.13 1.93 6.10
N PHE A 27 -3.13 2.47 7.32
CA PHE A 27 -2.76 3.86 7.59
C PHE A 27 -1.27 4.13 7.38
N ALA A 28 -0.39 3.17 7.68
CA ALA A 28 1.03 3.28 7.34
C ALA A 28 1.22 3.43 5.83
N LEU A 29 0.58 2.60 5.02
CA LEU A 29 0.64 2.68 3.55
C LEU A 29 -0.01 3.98 3.02
N ALA A 30 -1.15 4.39 3.58
CA ALA A 30 -1.80 5.66 3.24
C ALA A 30 -0.94 6.89 3.58
N SER A 31 -0.12 6.82 4.64
CA SER A 31 0.77 7.91 5.05
C SER A 31 1.74 8.32 3.94
N ALA A 32 2.14 7.39 3.07
CA ALA A 32 3.03 7.68 1.96
C ALA A 32 2.45 8.71 0.99
N ALA A 33 1.13 8.77 0.83
CA ALA A 33 0.46 9.76 0.00
C ALA A 33 0.74 11.21 0.42
N TYR A 34 1.13 11.45 1.68
CA TYR A 34 1.31 12.78 2.26
C TYR A 34 2.79 13.20 2.41
N ARG A 35 3.74 12.32 2.08
CA ARG A 35 5.18 12.56 2.27
C ARG A 35 5.73 13.63 1.35
N ASP A 36 6.69 14.38 1.88
CA ASP A 36 7.41 15.45 1.18
C ASP A 36 8.88 15.12 0.88
N SER A 37 9.31 13.88 1.14
CA SER A 37 10.67 13.43 0.88
C SER A 37 10.96 13.16 -0.61
N PRO A 38 12.24 13.00 -1.01
CA PRO A 38 12.60 12.69 -2.39
C PRO A 38 11.99 11.35 -2.86
N MET A 39 11.54 11.30 -4.12
CA MET A 39 10.91 10.09 -4.67
C MET A 39 11.81 8.84 -4.62
N GLU A 40 13.13 9.02 -4.62
CA GLU A 40 14.12 7.93 -4.59
C GLU A 40 14.11 7.16 -3.27
N GLU A 41 13.57 7.74 -2.19
CA GLU A 41 13.45 7.07 -0.90
C GLU A 41 12.55 5.84 -0.94
N ILE A 42 11.62 5.75 -1.91
CA ILE A 42 10.76 4.57 -2.06
C ILE A 42 11.57 3.29 -2.27
N LYS A 43 12.77 3.39 -2.87
CA LYS A 43 13.66 2.25 -3.10
C LYS A 43 14.16 1.61 -1.80
N LYS A 44 14.13 2.35 -0.68
CA LYS A 44 14.46 1.79 0.65
C LYS A 44 13.40 0.80 1.15
N ALA A 45 12.20 0.86 0.58
CA ALA A 45 11.12 -0.07 0.89
C ALA A 45 11.05 -1.27 -0.06
N ASP A 46 11.89 -1.33 -1.09
CA ASP A 46 11.94 -2.46 -2.01
C ASP A 46 12.45 -3.72 -1.29
N ASN A 47 11.92 -4.87 -1.69
CA ASN A 47 12.40 -6.18 -1.26
C ASN A 47 13.01 -6.95 -2.45
N GLU A 48 13.53 -8.14 -2.20
CA GLU A 48 14.20 -8.94 -3.22
C GLU A 48 13.29 -9.24 -4.43
N TRP A 49 11.99 -9.46 -4.16
CA TRP A 49 11.00 -9.94 -5.13
C TRP A 49 10.16 -8.83 -5.79
N HIS A 50 10.07 -7.67 -5.16
CA HIS A 50 9.28 -6.50 -5.56
C HIS A 50 10.15 -5.24 -5.50
N ARG A 51 10.54 -4.77 -6.68
CA ARG A 51 11.38 -3.58 -6.85
C ARG A 51 10.60 -2.47 -7.55
N THR A 52 10.66 -1.27 -7.01
CA THR A 52 10.06 -0.08 -7.62
C THR A 52 11.06 0.54 -8.59
N THR A 53 10.56 0.91 -9.79
CA THR A 53 11.39 1.60 -10.78
C THR A 53 11.13 3.10 -10.66
N VAL A 54 12.19 3.87 -10.39
CA VAL A 54 12.12 5.33 -10.31
C VAL A 54 12.77 5.92 -11.56
N ASN A 55 11.95 6.57 -12.40
CA ASN A 55 12.42 7.34 -13.54
C ASN A 55 12.67 8.78 -13.10
N THR A 56 13.90 9.28 -13.23
CA THR A 56 14.30 10.58 -12.68
C THR A 56 13.98 11.80 -13.56
N GLY A 57 13.28 11.56 -14.68
CA GLY A 57 12.93 12.58 -15.67
C GLY A 57 14.16 13.09 -16.43
N ARG A 58 14.05 14.30 -16.99
CA ARG A 58 15.18 14.94 -17.67
C ARG A 58 16.15 15.53 -16.66
N SER A 59 17.45 15.30 -16.85
CA SER A 59 18.52 15.77 -15.95
C SER A 59 18.55 17.29 -15.79
N TRP A 60 18.18 18.05 -16.83
CA TRP A 60 18.08 19.50 -16.81
C TRP A 60 16.77 20.03 -16.19
N ALA A 61 15.75 19.18 -16.04
CA ALA A 61 14.39 19.55 -15.65
C ALA A 61 14.09 19.21 -14.18
N THR A 62 15.09 19.29 -13.29
CA THR A 62 14.98 18.94 -11.86
C THR A 62 13.88 19.71 -11.12
N VAL A 63 13.55 20.91 -11.60
CA VAL A 63 12.46 21.75 -11.09
C VAL A 63 11.08 21.08 -11.24
N PHE A 64 10.93 20.13 -12.16
CA PHE A 64 9.65 19.43 -12.36
C PHE A 64 9.56 18.09 -11.64
N ARG A 65 10.56 17.69 -10.84
CA ARG A 65 10.53 16.40 -10.11
C ARG A 65 9.42 16.37 -9.06
N PRO A 66 8.57 15.31 -9.01
CA PRO A 66 7.58 15.17 -7.95
C PRO A 66 8.26 14.83 -6.61
N ASN A 67 7.58 15.14 -5.51
CA ASN A 67 7.96 14.56 -4.21
C ASN A 67 7.44 13.12 -4.12
N LEU A 68 7.90 12.37 -3.12
CA LEU A 68 7.51 10.97 -2.91
C LEU A 68 5.98 10.83 -2.84
N GLY A 69 5.30 11.66 -2.04
CA GLY A 69 3.86 11.54 -1.86
C GLY A 69 3.06 11.84 -3.13
N GLU A 70 3.51 12.77 -3.98
CA GLU A 70 2.87 13.07 -5.28
C GLU A 70 3.11 11.97 -6.31
N ALA A 71 4.33 11.42 -6.35
CA ALA A 71 4.63 10.32 -7.26
C ALA A 71 3.91 9.03 -6.85
N PHE A 72 3.87 8.74 -5.55
CA PHE A 72 3.16 7.59 -4.97
C PHE A 72 1.65 7.72 -5.19
N SER A 73 1.04 8.86 -4.86
CA SER A 73 -0.42 9.04 -4.99
C SER A 73 -0.90 8.93 -6.43
N ARG A 74 -0.12 9.42 -7.40
CA ARG A 74 -0.41 9.23 -8.83
C ARG A 74 -0.24 7.79 -9.26
N ALA A 75 0.90 7.18 -8.94
CA ALA A 75 1.18 5.80 -9.35
C ALA A 75 0.12 4.82 -8.80
N VAL A 76 -0.30 5.00 -7.55
CA VAL A 76 -1.36 4.19 -6.93
C VAL A 76 -2.73 4.47 -7.56
N ALA A 77 -3.11 5.74 -7.75
CA ALA A 77 -4.39 6.08 -8.38
C ALA A 77 -4.46 5.53 -9.82
N ASP A 78 -3.44 5.76 -10.64
CA ASP A 78 -3.39 5.28 -12.02
C ASP A 78 -3.44 3.74 -12.08
N ARG A 79 -2.71 3.05 -11.20
CA ARG A 79 -2.64 1.58 -11.20
C ARG A 79 -3.87 0.90 -10.62
N MET A 80 -4.54 1.51 -9.65
CA MET A 80 -5.70 0.91 -8.96
C MET A 80 -7.06 1.37 -9.48
N LEU A 81 -7.15 2.52 -10.13
CA LEU A 81 -8.41 3.07 -10.65
C LEU A 81 -8.44 3.20 -12.18
N GLY A 82 -7.30 3.10 -12.87
CA GLY A 82 -7.24 3.21 -14.33
C GLY A 82 -8.16 2.21 -15.05
N GLY A 83 -8.84 2.65 -16.11
CA GLY A 83 -9.82 1.84 -16.85
C GLY A 83 -9.24 0.54 -17.42
N ASP A 84 -8.05 0.62 -18.03
CA ASP A 84 -7.31 -0.51 -18.62
C ASP A 84 -6.31 -1.15 -17.63
N ARG A 85 -6.55 -0.99 -16.31
CA ARG A 85 -5.62 -1.55 -15.32
C ARG A 85 -5.60 -3.07 -15.37
N LYS A 86 -4.41 -3.63 -15.20
CA LYS A 86 -4.24 -5.07 -14.99
C LYS A 86 -4.90 -5.50 -13.67
N PRO A 87 -5.34 -6.77 -13.55
CA PRO A 87 -5.85 -7.28 -12.29
C PRO A 87 -4.86 -7.08 -11.13
N LEU A 88 -5.41 -6.83 -9.94
CA LEU A 88 -4.63 -6.61 -8.73
C LEU A 88 -4.54 -7.89 -7.91
N ILE A 89 -3.45 -8.06 -7.17
CA ILE A 89 -3.31 -9.08 -6.13
C ILE A 89 -4.00 -8.59 -4.85
N GLN A 90 -4.56 -9.52 -4.07
CA GLN A 90 -5.19 -9.22 -2.79
C GLN A 90 -4.16 -8.69 -1.78
N SER A 91 -4.53 -7.64 -1.06
CA SER A 91 -3.71 -6.99 -0.05
C SER A 91 -4.18 -7.42 1.33
N PHE A 92 -3.82 -8.62 1.76
CA PHE A 92 -4.30 -9.17 3.03
C PHE A 92 -3.88 -8.32 4.23
N GLY A 93 -4.79 -8.08 5.18
CA GLY A 93 -4.53 -7.25 6.37
C GLY A 93 -4.30 -5.77 6.08
N ALA A 94 -4.66 -5.29 4.89
CA ALA A 94 -4.76 -3.88 4.56
C ALA A 94 -5.98 -3.63 3.68
N GLU A 95 -6.46 -2.39 3.64
CA GLU A 95 -7.60 -1.99 2.82
C GLU A 95 -7.13 -1.06 1.69
N PRO A 96 -6.94 -1.57 0.46
CA PRO A 96 -6.47 -0.76 -0.66
C PRO A 96 -7.38 0.40 -1.00
N GLN A 97 -8.69 0.26 -0.80
CA GLN A 97 -9.66 1.31 -1.06
C GLN A 97 -9.35 2.56 -0.21
N VAL A 98 -9.13 2.39 1.10
CA VAL A 98 -8.78 3.48 2.02
C VAL A 98 -7.47 4.16 1.60
N VAL A 99 -6.46 3.38 1.19
CA VAL A 99 -5.19 3.94 0.70
C VAL A 99 -5.37 4.76 -0.57
N VAL A 100 -6.20 4.29 -1.50
CA VAL A 100 -6.54 5.02 -2.72
C VAL A 100 -7.29 6.31 -2.40
N GLU A 101 -8.25 6.27 -1.49
CA GLU A 101 -9.00 7.45 -1.07
C GLU A 101 -8.07 8.52 -0.47
N HIS A 102 -7.09 8.13 0.36
CA HIS A 102 -6.06 9.04 0.84
C HIS A 102 -5.16 9.58 -0.27
N CYS A 103 -4.80 8.77 -1.27
CA CYS A 103 -4.08 9.21 -2.46
C CYS A 103 -4.87 10.26 -3.26
N LEU A 104 -6.18 10.04 -3.47
CA LEU A 104 -7.06 10.99 -4.14
C LEU A 104 -7.23 12.28 -3.34
N ALA A 105 -7.45 12.18 -2.03
CA ALA A 105 -7.54 13.34 -1.14
C ALA A 105 -6.25 14.17 -1.18
N ALA A 106 -5.08 13.53 -1.13
CA ALA A 106 -3.79 14.21 -1.24
C ALA A 106 -3.60 14.86 -2.61
N ASN A 107 -4.03 14.22 -3.70
CA ASN A 107 -4.05 14.80 -5.04
C ASN A 107 -4.98 16.02 -5.13
N GLY A 108 -6.16 15.97 -4.50
CA GLY A 108 -7.09 17.10 -4.43
C GLY A 108 -6.50 18.32 -3.71
N ILE A 109 -5.82 18.11 -2.57
CA ILE A 109 -5.11 19.18 -1.85
C ILE A 109 -4.04 19.82 -2.73
N ARG A 110 -3.24 18.99 -3.43
CA ARG A 110 -2.20 19.45 -4.35
C ARG A 110 -2.79 20.19 -5.55
N LYS A 111 -3.88 19.71 -6.14
CA LYS A 111 -4.59 20.35 -7.25
C LYS A 111 -5.13 21.72 -6.85
N ASN A 112 -5.74 21.86 -5.67
CA ASN A 112 -6.18 23.15 -5.15
C ASN A 112 -5.00 24.11 -4.92
N ARG A 113 -3.89 23.62 -4.34
CA ARG A 113 -2.64 24.40 -4.22
C ARG A 113 -2.16 24.87 -5.59
N ASP A 114 -2.08 23.97 -6.57
CA ASP A 114 -1.54 24.25 -7.90
C ASP A 114 -2.46 25.19 -8.68
N ASN A 115 -3.78 25.12 -8.51
CA ASN A 115 -4.72 26.10 -9.07
C ASN A 115 -4.50 27.50 -8.49
N ARG A 116 -4.35 27.61 -7.16
CA ARG A 116 -4.05 28.88 -6.49
C ARG A 116 -2.69 29.44 -6.92
N LEU A 117 -1.68 28.60 -7.00
CA LEU A 117 -0.34 28.99 -7.49
C LEU A 117 -0.38 29.41 -8.95
N THR A 118 -1.16 28.74 -9.81
CA THR A 118 -1.34 29.14 -11.20
C THR A 118 -1.99 30.52 -11.29
N MET A 119 -3.02 30.80 -10.48
CA MET A 119 -3.63 32.14 -10.40
C MET A 119 -2.61 33.20 -9.97
N VAL A 120 -1.79 32.92 -8.95
CA VAL A 120 -0.72 33.83 -8.51
C VAL A 120 0.33 34.03 -9.61
N SER A 121 0.74 32.96 -10.30
CA SER A 121 1.68 33.03 -11.42
C SER A 121 1.12 33.83 -12.60
N VAL A 122 -0.17 33.75 -12.90
CA VAL A 122 -0.81 34.57 -13.95
C VAL A 122 -0.87 36.04 -13.53
N VAL A 123 -1.40 36.32 -12.33
CA VAL A 123 -1.63 37.71 -11.86
C VAL A 123 -0.33 38.44 -11.56
N CYS A 124 0.64 37.79 -10.91
CA CYS A 124 1.87 38.43 -10.44
C CYS A 124 3.08 38.13 -11.34
N GLY A 125 3.02 37.07 -12.14
CA GLY A 125 4.09 36.66 -13.06
C GLY A 125 3.82 37.08 -14.49
N LEU A 126 2.75 36.57 -15.11
CA LEU A 126 2.48 36.78 -16.54
C LEU A 126 2.12 38.25 -16.87
N LEU A 127 1.26 38.89 -16.05
CA LEU A 127 0.91 40.31 -16.25
C LEU A 127 2.10 41.27 -16.04
N PHE A 128 3.09 40.84 -15.25
CA PHE A 128 4.27 41.63 -14.84
C PHE A 128 5.58 40.92 -15.23
N LEU A 129 5.57 40.28 -16.40
CA LEU A 129 6.61 39.35 -16.87
C LEU A 129 8.03 39.94 -16.85
N PRO A 130 8.27 41.21 -17.26
CA PRO A 130 9.63 41.77 -17.23
C PRO A 130 10.24 41.76 -15.82
N GLY A 131 9.44 42.11 -14.80
CA GLY A 131 9.90 42.11 -13.41
C GLY A 131 10.03 40.71 -12.82
N ALA A 132 9.13 39.79 -13.21
CA ALA A 132 9.22 38.40 -12.83
C ALA A 132 10.51 37.75 -13.37
N LEU A 133 10.92 38.05 -14.61
CA LEU A 133 12.18 37.57 -15.19
C LEU A 133 13.41 38.08 -14.44
N VAL A 134 13.45 39.38 -14.10
CA VAL A 134 14.54 39.96 -13.31
C VAL A 134 14.64 39.29 -11.93
N TRP A 135 13.49 39.03 -11.31
CA TRP A 135 13.41 38.36 -10.02
C TRP A 135 13.88 36.89 -10.09
N LEU A 136 13.43 36.14 -11.10
CA LEU A 136 13.85 34.76 -11.34
C LEU A 136 15.35 34.68 -11.64
N LEU A 137 15.89 35.61 -12.43
CA LEU A 137 17.33 35.70 -12.71
C LEU A 137 18.13 35.95 -11.43
N GLY A 138 17.71 36.89 -10.59
CA GLY A 138 18.33 37.14 -9.28
C GLY A 138 18.30 35.91 -8.37
N PHE A 139 17.20 35.15 -8.40
CA PHE A 139 17.07 33.91 -7.66
C PHE A 139 17.98 32.81 -8.21
N GLN A 140 18.07 32.67 -9.54
CA GLN A 140 18.93 31.71 -10.21
C GLN A 140 20.41 31.98 -9.90
N ILE A 141 20.86 33.24 -9.99
CA ILE A 141 22.21 33.67 -9.60
C ILE A 141 22.47 33.33 -8.13
N ARG A 142 21.54 33.61 -7.23
CA ARG A 142 21.69 33.24 -5.82
C ARG A 142 21.86 31.73 -5.65
N THR A 143 21.05 30.93 -6.35
CA THR A 143 21.10 29.47 -6.22
C THR A 143 22.41 28.89 -6.75
N THR A 144 22.90 29.36 -7.90
CA THR A 144 24.19 28.91 -8.47
C THR A 144 25.36 29.30 -7.57
N VAL A 145 25.34 30.52 -7.03
CA VAL A 145 26.36 31.00 -6.09
C VAL A 145 26.30 30.26 -4.75
N SER A 146 25.10 29.95 -4.23
CA SER A 146 24.95 29.19 -2.97
C SER A 146 25.34 27.71 -3.08
N LYS A 147 25.37 27.16 -4.29
CA LYS A 147 25.86 25.79 -4.55
C LYS A 147 27.39 25.71 -4.55
N ALA A 148 28.09 26.82 -4.74
CA ALA A 148 29.52 26.89 -4.52
C ALA A 148 29.76 26.98 -3.00
N GLU A 149 30.30 25.92 -2.39
CA GLU A 149 30.45 25.73 -0.93
C GLU A 149 31.34 26.77 -0.19
N ASN A 150 31.77 27.85 -0.84
CA ASN A 150 32.57 28.88 -0.22
C ASN A 150 31.72 29.79 0.68
N LYS A 151 32.12 29.97 1.96
CA LYS A 151 31.51 30.96 2.88
C LYS A 151 31.45 32.38 2.28
N GLN A 152 32.39 32.73 1.41
CA GLN A 152 32.40 33.99 0.66
C GLN A 152 31.32 34.07 -0.43
N ALA A 153 30.95 32.93 -1.03
CA ALA A 153 29.88 32.86 -2.03
C ALA A 153 28.51 33.15 -1.42
N GLY A 154 28.23 32.70 -0.20
CA GLY A 154 26.99 33.04 0.52
C GLY A 154 26.84 34.54 0.80
N ALA A 155 27.94 35.22 1.14
CA ALA A 155 27.95 36.67 1.33
C ALA A 155 27.76 37.43 0.01
N LEU A 156 28.43 36.99 -1.07
CA LEU A 156 28.28 37.56 -2.41
C LEU A 156 26.84 37.42 -2.95
N GLY A 157 26.21 36.25 -2.80
CA GLY A 157 24.82 36.04 -3.21
C GLY A 157 23.83 36.93 -2.44
N THR A 158 24.12 37.22 -1.18
CA THR A 158 23.32 38.16 -0.36
C THR A 158 23.56 39.60 -0.78
N ALA A 159 24.82 39.99 -1.06
CA ALA A 159 25.16 41.33 -1.55
C ALA A 159 24.51 41.65 -2.91
N VAL A 160 24.45 40.67 -3.83
CA VAL A 160 23.75 40.82 -5.12
C VAL A 160 22.26 41.09 -4.92
N LEU A 161 21.59 40.36 -4.01
CA LEU A 161 20.18 40.62 -3.70
C LEU A 161 19.96 42.00 -3.06
N VAL A 162 20.86 42.44 -2.18
CA VAL A 162 20.79 43.78 -1.58
C VAL A 162 21.00 44.86 -2.65
N ALA A 163 21.91 44.66 -3.59
CA ALA A 163 22.12 45.57 -4.71
C ALA A 163 20.89 45.65 -5.63
N ILE A 164 20.28 44.50 -5.97
CA ILE A 164 19.04 44.45 -6.75
C ILE A 164 17.90 45.14 -5.99
N ALA A 165 17.78 44.93 -4.68
CA ALA A 165 16.79 45.59 -3.84
C ALA A 165 17.01 47.11 -3.78
N ALA A 166 18.26 47.57 -3.62
CA ALA A 166 18.61 48.98 -3.60
C ALA A 166 18.31 49.66 -4.95
N LEU A 167 18.65 48.99 -6.07
CA LEU A 167 18.31 49.47 -7.41
C LEU A 167 16.80 49.50 -7.66
N ALA A 168 16.07 48.50 -7.18
CA ALA A 168 14.61 48.48 -7.25
C ALA A 168 13.99 49.64 -6.47
N VAL A 169 14.47 49.93 -5.25
CA VAL A 169 14.01 51.07 -4.45
C VAL A 169 14.34 52.40 -5.13
N LEU A 170 15.56 52.55 -5.66
CA LEU A 170 15.96 53.75 -6.38
C LEU A 170 15.10 53.99 -7.63
N PHE A 171 14.80 52.92 -8.38
CA PHE A 171 13.90 52.95 -9.54
C PHE A 171 12.47 53.32 -9.17
N LEU A 172 11.96 52.86 -8.02
CA LEU A 172 10.62 53.21 -7.52
C LEU A 172 10.54 54.70 -7.11
N VAL A 173 11.60 55.26 -6.53
CA VAL A 173 11.65 56.65 -6.03
C VAL A 173 11.94 57.67 -7.15
N LYS A 174 12.90 57.39 -8.03
CA LYS A 174 13.34 58.31 -9.11
C LYS A 174 12.88 57.85 -10.50
N MET A 175 11.60 57.51 -10.64
CA MET A 175 11.08 57.04 -11.91
C MET A 175 10.89 58.21 -12.91
N PRO A 176 11.51 58.17 -14.10
CA PRO A 176 11.45 59.27 -15.08
C PRO A 176 10.16 59.30 -15.91
N PHE A 177 9.29 58.31 -15.76
CA PHE A 177 8.02 58.20 -16.48
C PHE A 177 6.86 58.77 -15.66
N SER A 178 5.89 59.40 -16.33
CA SER A 178 4.63 59.87 -15.75
C SER A 178 3.42 59.16 -16.39
N GLY A 179 2.26 59.19 -15.72
CA GLY A 179 1.01 58.58 -16.21
C GLY A 179 0.88 57.06 -15.98
N PHE A 180 0.06 56.39 -16.80
CA PHE A 180 -0.28 54.97 -16.68
C PHE A 180 0.95 54.05 -16.69
N TRP A 181 1.91 54.32 -17.59
CA TRP A 181 3.13 53.53 -17.74
C TRP A 181 4.05 53.58 -16.51
N ALA A 182 4.03 54.68 -15.75
CA ALA A 182 4.75 54.78 -14.49
C ALA A 182 4.18 53.83 -13.43
N TRP A 183 2.85 53.74 -13.35
CA TRP A 183 2.18 52.80 -12.44
C TRP A 183 2.42 51.34 -12.84
N TYR A 184 2.37 51.03 -14.15
CA TYR A 184 2.71 49.69 -14.64
C TYR A 184 4.17 49.31 -14.36
N ALA A 185 5.13 50.23 -14.55
CA ALA A 185 6.54 50.00 -14.25
C ALA A 185 6.78 49.77 -12.74
N ARG A 186 6.11 50.51 -11.86
CA ARG A 186 6.15 50.29 -10.40
C ARG A 186 5.56 48.93 -10.03
N ALA A 187 4.40 48.60 -10.59
CA ALA A 187 3.74 47.33 -10.36
C ALA A 187 4.61 46.15 -10.85
N THR A 188 5.32 46.31 -11.96
CA THR A 188 6.25 45.31 -12.50
C THR A 188 7.35 44.95 -11.50
N VAL A 189 7.83 45.89 -10.68
CA VAL A 189 8.85 45.62 -9.66
C VAL A 189 8.25 45.02 -8.38
N VAL A 190 7.07 45.49 -7.95
CA VAL A 190 6.48 45.11 -6.65
C VAL A 190 5.71 43.78 -6.73
N MET A 191 4.96 43.56 -7.81
CA MET A 191 4.04 42.43 -7.94
C MET A 191 4.72 41.05 -7.90
N PRO A 192 5.92 40.82 -8.48
CA PRO A 192 6.63 39.55 -8.32
C PRO A 192 7.00 39.23 -6.86
N VAL A 193 7.31 40.24 -6.04
CA VAL A 193 7.63 40.08 -4.61
C VAL A 193 6.38 39.70 -3.82
N VAL A 194 5.27 40.38 -4.10
CA VAL A 194 3.96 40.06 -3.52
C VAL A 194 3.54 38.64 -3.93
N GLY A 195 3.68 38.30 -5.22
CA GLY A 195 3.41 36.97 -5.74
C GLY A 195 4.23 35.89 -5.05
N TRP A 196 5.53 36.12 -4.84
CA TRP A 196 6.38 35.20 -4.09
C TRP A 196 5.93 35.02 -2.63
N PHE A 197 5.56 36.11 -1.95
CA PHE A 197 5.07 36.05 -0.57
C PHE A 197 3.77 35.22 -0.46
N TRP A 198 2.83 35.45 -1.38
CA TRP A 198 1.58 34.68 -1.45
C TRP A 198 1.83 33.21 -1.81
N ALA A 199 2.69 32.94 -2.80
CA ALA A 199 3.10 31.59 -3.16
C ALA A 199 3.73 30.85 -1.96
N LYS A 200 4.62 31.52 -1.22
CA LYS A 200 5.22 30.98 0.00
C LYS A 200 4.16 30.61 1.04
N ARG A 201 3.21 31.51 1.32
CA ARG A 201 2.14 31.25 2.31
C ARG A 201 1.25 30.08 1.89
N ILE A 202 0.92 29.97 0.61
CA ILE A 202 0.16 28.85 0.05
C ILE A 202 0.92 27.54 0.22
N CYS A 203 2.20 27.50 -0.17
CA CYS A 203 3.04 26.31 -0.07
C CYS A 203 3.26 25.87 1.39
N GLU A 204 3.54 26.81 2.31
CA GLU A 204 3.69 26.51 3.74
C GLU A 204 2.38 25.99 4.36
N GLY A 205 1.24 26.59 4.01
CA GLY A 205 -0.07 26.13 4.47
C GLY A 205 -0.38 24.72 3.99
N THR A 206 -0.14 24.42 2.71
CA THR A 206 -0.33 23.07 2.17
C THR A 206 0.66 22.06 2.77
N ALA A 207 1.92 22.44 3.00
CA ALA A 207 2.90 21.55 3.60
C ALA A 207 2.54 21.19 5.06
N ARG A 208 1.95 22.13 5.81
CA ARG A 208 1.42 21.86 7.17
C ARG A 208 0.22 20.92 7.12
N ASP A 209 -0.78 21.19 6.28
CA ASP A 209 -1.97 20.33 6.14
C ASP A 209 -1.59 18.89 5.73
N LEU A 210 -0.66 18.72 4.79
CA LEU A 210 -0.18 17.39 4.40
C LEU A 210 0.56 16.69 5.56
N ARG A 211 1.43 17.38 6.30
CA ARG A 211 2.16 16.81 7.44
C ARG A 211 1.25 16.48 8.63
N GLU A 212 0.25 17.31 8.89
CA GLU A 212 -0.76 17.06 9.95
C GLU A 212 -1.56 15.80 9.63
N ARG A 213 -1.95 15.59 8.36
CA ARG A 213 -2.61 14.34 7.93
C ARG A 213 -1.70 13.12 7.98
N TRP A 214 -0.42 13.30 7.64
CA TRP A 214 0.60 12.25 7.78
C TRP A 214 0.72 11.82 9.26
N ASP A 215 0.93 12.75 10.19
CA ASP A 215 1.03 12.41 11.61
C ASP A 215 -0.31 11.89 12.16
N GLY A 216 -1.43 12.43 11.71
CA GLY A 216 -2.77 11.99 12.11
C GLY A 216 -3.04 10.52 11.78
N LEU A 217 -2.65 10.07 10.57
CA LEU A 217 -2.77 8.67 10.17
C LEU A 217 -1.91 7.74 11.02
N LEU A 218 -0.69 8.14 11.35
CA LEU A 218 0.24 7.32 12.12
C LEU A 218 -0.01 7.36 13.64
N SER A 219 -0.75 8.35 14.13
CA SER A 219 -1.15 8.46 15.52
C SER A 219 -2.54 7.86 15.82
N GLY A 220 -3.22 7.33 14.80
CA GLY A 220 -4.56 6.78 14.93
C GLY A 220 -5.66 7.84 15.11
N SER A 221 -5.33 9.13 15.02
CA SER A 221 -6.35 10.20 14.99
C SER A 221 -6.95 10.25 13.57
N GLY A 222 -8.00 9.47 13.36
CA GLY A 222 -8.65 9.26 12.07
C GLY A 222 -9.18 10.55 11.42
N VAL A 223 -8.33 11.24 10.66
CA VAL A 223 -8.80 12.17 9.63
C VAL A 223 -9.21 11.31 8.44
N GLY A 224 -10.47 10.88 8.42
CA GLY A 224 -11.04 10.14 7.29
C GLY A 224 -10.77 10.88 5.97
N ALA A 225 -10.35 10.14 4.94
CA ALA A 225 -10.09 10.70 3.63
C ALA A 225 -11.35 11.36 3.09
N LYS A 226 -11.35 12.69 2.97
CA LYS A 226 -12.41 13.40 2.27
C LYS A 226 -12.11 13.32 0.79
N VAL A 227 -12.87 12.52 0.06
CA VAL A 227 -12.85 12.47 -1.41
C VAL A 227 -14.19 13.00 -1.94
N PRO A 228 -14.39 14.33 -2.02
CA PRO A 228 -15.65 14.89 -2.53
C PRO A 228 -15.94 14.45 -3.96
N GLU A 229 -14.90 14.17 -4.75
CA GLU A 229 -14.97 13.77 -6.15
C GLU A 229 -15.56 12.36 -6.37
N ALA A 230 -15.66 11.54 -5.32
CA ALA A 230 -16.21 10.17 -5.40
C ALA A 230 -17.73 10.11 -5.19
N VAL A 231 -18.37 11.21 -4.76
CA VAL A 231 -19.81 11.28 -4.53
C VAL A 231 -20.45 12.04 -5.69
N PRO A 232 -21.19 11.35 -6.59
CA PRO A 232 -21.92 12.01 -7.66
C PRO A 232 -22.95 12.95 -7.05
N SER A 233 -22.85 14.24 -7.33
CA SER A 233 -23.82 15.23 -6.86
C SER A 233 -24.98 15.39 -7.86
N ASN A 234 -24.75 15.02 -9.12
CA ASN A 234 -25.73 15.11 -10.20
C ASN A 234 -25.73 13.84 -11.09
N PRO A 235 -26.88 13.42 -11.63
CA PRO A 235 -26.99 12.24 -12.52
C PRO A 235 -26.16 12.31 -13.83
N GLY A 236 -25.61 13.47 -14.18
CA GLY A 236 -24.76 13.67 -15.36
C GLY A 236 -23.24 13.59 -15.11
N GLU A 237 -22.80 13.38 -13.86
CA GLU A 237 -21.38 13.36 -13.49
C GLU A 237 -20.71 12.01 -13.81
N THR A 238 -20.36 11.82 -15.08
CA THR A 238 -19.74 10.58 -15.58
C THR A 238 -18.40 10.23 -14.91
N ALA A 239 -17.59 11.23 -14.57
CA ALA A 239 -16.29 11.02 -13.92
C ALA A 239 -16.44 10.49 -12.47
N ALA A 240 -17.40 11.03 -11.71
CA ALA A 240 -17.66 10.58 -10.34
C ALA A 240 -18.25 9.15 -10.34
N GLU A 241 -19.14 8.84 -11.28
CA GLU A 241 -19.66 7.47 -11.45
C GLU A 241 -18.57 6.47 -11.87
N GLN A 242 -17.69 6.84 -12.81
CA GLN A 242 -16.54 6.00 -13.16
C GLN A 242 -15.61 5.76 -11.97
N LEU A 243 -15.36 6.78 -11.14
CA LEU A 243 -14.58 6.65 -9.92
C LEU A 243 -15.27 5.72 -8.92
N ARG A 244 -16.59 5.87 -8.72
CA ARG A 244 -17.38 4.99 -7.85
C ARG A 244 -17.35 3.53 -8.32
N GLN A 245 -17.53 3.30 -9.62
CA GLN A 245 -17.48 1.95 -10.21
C GLN A 245 -16.09 1.32 -10.09
N SER A 246 -15.02 2.11 -10.28
CA SER A 246 -13.64 1.62 -10.13
C SER A 246 -13.28 1.29 -8.68
N LEU A 247 -13.77 2.06 -7.70
CA LEU A 247 -13.65 1.74 -6.28
C LEU A 247 -14.45 0.48 -5.91
N ALA A 248 -15.68 0.34 -6.41
CA ALA A 248 -16.48 -0.88 -6.21
C ALA A 248 -15.80 -2.12 -6.83
N ARG A 249 -15.23 -1.98 -8.03
CA ARG A 249 -14.43 -3.03 -8.69
C ARG A 249 -13.19 -3.40 -7.88
N LEU A 250 -12.50 -2.40 -7.30
CA LEU A 250 -11.37 -2.62 -6.41
C LEU A 250 -11.78 -3.44 -5.18
N GLY A 251 -12.88 -3.07 -4.52
CA GLY A 251 -13.44 -3.81 -3.38
C GLY A 251 -13.78 -5.26 -3.73
N ALA A 252 -14.47 -5.48 -4.86
CA ALA A 252 -14.80 -6.82 -5.34
C ALA A 252 -13.54 -7.67 -5.63
N GLU A 253 -12.51 -7.09 -6.25
CA GLU A 253 -11.24 -7.78 -6.49
C GLU A 253 -10.51 -8.15 -5.19
N GLN A 254 -10.59 -7.33 -4.14
CA GLN A 254 -9.99 -7.67 -2.84
C GLN A 254 -10.74 -8.80 -2.12
N GLN A 255 -12.05 -8.94 -2.37
CA GLN A 255 -12.87 -10.01 -1.79
C GLN A 255 -12.81 -11.33 -2.56
N SER A 256 -12.24 -11.32 -3.77
CA SER A 256 -12.12 -12.51 -4.62
C SER A 256 -11.43 -13.69 -3.92
N ASN A 257 -11.82 -14.92 -4.26
CA ASN A 257 -11.29 -16.17 -3.71
C ASN A 257 -10.28 -16.87 -4.64
N SER A 258 -9.76 -16.17 -5.66
CA SER A 258 -8.75 -16.67 -6.59
C SER A 258 -7.40 -15.97 -6.34
N VAL A 259 -6.34 -16.74 -6.14
CA VAL A 259 -4.98 -16.27 -5.87
C VAL A 259 -3.98 -16.91 -6.83
N PHE A 260 -2.81 -16.31 -6.98
CA PHE A 260 -1.86 -16.69 -8.02
C PHE A 260 -0.56 -17.22 -7.42
N TYR A 261 -0.09 -18.37 -7.90
CA TYR A 261 1.18 -18.97 -7.51
C TYR A 261 2.27 -18.65 -8.53
N ALA A 262 3.34 -17.98 -8.10
CA ALA A 262 4.39 -17.44 -8.97
C ALA A 262 5.75 -18.12 -8.75
N GLY A 263 5.78 -19.46 -8.82
CA GLY A 263 7.02 -20.23 -8.71
C GLY A 263 7.75 -19.96 -7.39
N PRO A 264 9.05 -19.57 -7.41
CA PRO A 264 9.84 -19.31 -6.20
C PRO A 264 9.32 -18.17 -5.31
N LYS A 265 8.47 -17.27 -5.85
CA LYS A 265 7.83 -16.21 -5.04
C LYS A 265 6.69 -16.74 -4.15
N GLY A 266 6.27 -17.99 -4.35
CA GLY A 266 5.14 -18.58 -3.65
C GLY A 266 3.79 -18.02 -4.12
N ILE A 267 2.79 -18.08 -3.24
CA ILE A 267 1.46 -17.54 -3.50
C ILE A 267 1.49 -16.02 -3.26
N LEU A 268 1.20 -15.26 -4.30
CA LEU A 268 1.23 -13.80 -4.26
C LEU A 268 0.24 -13.26 -3.22
N GLY A 269 0.70 -12.31 -2.42
CA GLY A 269 -0.09 -11.69 -1.35
C GLY A 269 0.04 -12.39 0.01
N MET A 270 0.24 -13.72 0.06
CA MET A 270 0.18 -14.49 1.33
C MET A 270 1.46 -14.44 2.17
N GLY A 271 2.55 -13.89 1.62
CA GLY A 271 3.84 -13.81 2.30
C GLY A 271 4.67 -15.08 2.16
N THR A 272 5.71 -15.22 2.98
CA THR A 272 6.67 -16.33 2.89
C THR A 272 6.11 -17.59 3.54
N ARG A 273 6.27 -18.75 2.89
CA ARG A 273 5.97 -20.04 3.51
C ARG A 273 7.03 -20.36 4.57
N TRP A 274 6.58 -20.69 5.77
CA TRP A 274 7.46 -20.92 6.92
C TRP A 274 7.30 -22.31 7.55
N GLY A 275 6.16 -22.95 7.31
CA GLY A 275 5.85 -24.26 7.85
C GLY A 275 5.18 -25.15 6.81
N SER A 276 5.44 -26.46 6.92
CA SER A 276 4.80 -27.48 6.12
C SER A 276 4.67 -28.75 6.93
N TRP A 277 3.44 -29.19 7.15
CA TRP A 277 3.13 -30.44 7.86
C TRP A 277 2.30 -31.31 6.93
N GLN A 278 2.69 -32.57 6.81
CA GLN A 278 2.08 -33.49 5.86
C GLN A 278 1.72 -34.78 6.59
N LEU A 279 0.45 -35.17 6.49
CA LEU A 279 -0.07 -36.46 6.91
C LEU A 279 -0.41 -37.23 5.64
N ALA A 280 0.37 -38.25 5.32
CA ALA A 280 0.15 -39.09 4.15
C ALA A 280 0.19 -40.56 4.57
N GLU A 281 -0.94 -41.25 4.43
CA GLU A 281 -1.06 -42.66 4.81
C GLU A 281 -1.99 -43.42 3.87
N ASN A 282 -1.81 -44.73 3.83
CA ASN A 282 -2.64 -45.64 3.04
C ASN A 282 -4.00 -45.86 3.71
N LEU A 283 -5.06 -45.88 2.91
CA LEU A 283 -6.43 -46.16 3.29
C LEU A 283 -6.60 -47.69 3.29
N ALA A 284 -6.63 -48.27 4.48
CA ALA A 284 -6.99 -49.68 4.67
C ALA A 284 -8.39 -49.77 5.28
N PRO A 285 -9.21 -50.75 4.89
CA PRO A 285 -10.49 -50.98 5.55
C PRO A 285 -10.26 -51.39 7.01
N ALA A 286 -11.11 -50.89 7.91
CA ALA A 286 -11.06 -51.25 9.34
C ALA A 286 -11.45 -52.71 9.59
N ASP A 287 -12.36 -53.24 8.76
CA ASP A 287 -12.78 -54.64 8.75
C ASP A 287 -12.28 -55.29 7.44
N PRO A 288 -11.42 -56.32 7.49
CA PRO A 288 -10.88 -56.98 6.30
C PRO A 288 -11.96 -57.53 5.36
N ASP A 289 -13.17 -57.82 5.88
CA ASP A 289 -14.28 -58.38 5.13
C ASP A 289 -15.21 -57.30 4.53
N ARG A 290 -14.92 -56.00 4.74
CA ARG A 290 -15.72 -54.88 4.23
C ARG A 290 -14.90 -53.90 3.42
N GLU A 291 -15.51 -53.41 2.33
CA GLU A 291 -14.93 -52.33 1.54
C GLU A 291 -15.18 -50.96 2.21
N ILE A 292 -14.25 -50.02 1.98
CA ILE A 292 -14.35 -48.64 2.44
C ILE A 292 -15.53 -47.95 1.73
N HIS A 293 -16.33 -47.19 2.47
CA HIS A 293 -17.38 -46.37 1.86
C HIS A 293 -16.75 -45.27 0.99
N PRO A 294 -17.10 -45.16 -0.31
CA PRO A 294 -16.49 -44.15 -1.17
C PRO A 294 -16.81 -42.73 -0.71
N PHE A 295 -15.77 -41.94 -0.44
CA PHE A 295 -15.87 -40.52 -0.12
C PHE A 295 -15.01 -39.69 -1.07
N ARG A 296 -15.32 -38.40 -1.20
CA ARG A 296 -14.55 -37.46 -2.03
C ARG A 296 -13.64 -36.60 -1.17
N SER A 297 -12.58 -36.05 -1.76
CA SER A 297 -11.70 -35.07 -1.10
C SER A 297 -12.49 -33.89 -0.51
N TRP A 298 -13.56 -33.46 -1.21
CA TRP A 298 -14.44 -32.40 -0.74
C TRP A 298 -15.14 -32.72 0.59
N ASP A 299 -15.50 -33.98 0.86
CA ASP A 299 -16.22 -34.36 2.08
C ASP A 299 -15.32 -34.19 3.31
N VAL A 300 -14.04 -34.56 3.18
CA VAL A 300 -13.00 -34.32 4.20
C VAL A 300 -12.78 -32.82 4.41
N VAL A 301 -12.61 -32.05 3.33
CA VAL A 301 -12.41 -30.59 3.38
C VAL A 301 -13.59 -29.89 4.04
N LYS A 302 -14.82 -30.31 3.74
CA LYS A 302 -16.03 -29.74 4.32
C LYS A 302 -16.10 -29.99 5.83
N ALA A 303 -15.81 -31.22 6.26
CA ALA A 303 -15.76 -31.55 7.69
C ALA A 303 -14.69 -30.71 8.43
N VAL A 304 -13.51 -30.54 7.82
CA VAL A 304 -12.45 -29.67 8.35
C VAL A 304 -12.92 -28.22 8.44
N HIS A 305 -13.55 -27.68 7.38
CA HIS A 305 -14.08 -26.32 7.36
C HIS A 305 -15.10 -26.05 8.47
N ASP A 306 -16.04 -26.98 8.67
CA ASP A 306 -17.07 -26.85 9.70
C ASP A 306 -16.48 -26.88 11.11
N GLN A 307 -15.45 -27.71 11.36
CA GLN A 307 -14.76 -27.75 12.65
C GLN A 307 -13.87 -26.51 12.89
N LEU A 308 -13.22 -25.98 11.85
CA LEU A 308 -12.42 -24.76 11.97
C LEU A 308 -13.28 -23.54 12.36
N ARG A 309 -14.54 -23.48 11.91
CA ARG A 309 -15.50 -22.45 12.35
C ARG A 309 -15.81 -22.53 13.84
N MET A 310 -15.63 -23.69 14.45
CA MET A 310 -15.87 -23.91 15.88
C MET A 310 -14.67 -23.54 16.75
N LEU A 311 -13.51 -23.18 16.17
CA LEU A 311 -12.31 -22.75 16.93
C LEU A 311 -12.58 -21.56 17.86
N GLU A 312 -13.54 -20.69 17.51
CA GLU A 312 -13.96 -19.56 18.35
C GLU A 312 -14.80 -19.98 19.56
N ARG A 313 -15.48 -21.12 19.49
CA ARG A 313 -16.47 -21.58 20.49
C ARG A 313 -15.87 -22.50 21.54
N GLY A 314 -14.56 -22.38 21.78
CA GLY A 314 -13.86 -23.16 22.78
C GLY A 314 -14.35 -22.87 24.21
N PRO A 315 -14.25 -23.85 25.14
CA PRO A 315 -14.66 -23.67 26.54
C PRO A 315 -13.73 -22.75 27.34
N LEU A 316 -12.55 -22.43 26.80
CA LEU A 316 -11.54 -21.56 27.41
C LEU A 316 -11.53 -20.21 26.71
N ASN A 317 -11.36 -19.14 27.48
CA ASN A 317 -11.20 -17.79 26.95
C ASN A 317 -10.02 -17.80 25.96
N THR A 318 -10.30 -17.61 24.67
CA THR A 318 -9.32 -17.62 23.58
C THR A 318 -8.41 -16.41 23.77
N GLY A 319 -7.29 -16.58 24.50
CA GLY A 319 -6.39 -15.51 24.98
C GLY A 319 -5.82 -14.58 23.90
N GLY A 320 -6.67 -13.73 23.31
CA GLY A 320 -6.34 -12.78 22.25
C GLY A 320 -6.44 -13.31 20.82
N PHE A 321 -6.95 -14.53 20.58
CA PHE A 321 -7.07 -15.06 19.20
C PHE A 321 -8.24 -14.37 18.48
N THR A 322 -7.93 -13.56 17.47
CA THR A 322 -8.96 -12.91 16.64
C THR A 322 -9.72 -13.94 15.82
N LYS A 323 -10.94 -13.59 15.43
CA LYS A 323 -11.80 -14.40 14.56
C LYS A 323 -11.06 -14.80 13.27
N PRO A 324 -10.81 -16.11 13.02
CA PRO A 324 -10.22 -16.54 11.77
C PRO A 324 -11.14 -16.26 10.58
N SER A 325 -10.60 -15.71 9.51
CA SER A 325 -11.25 -15.71 8.20
C SER A 325 -10.98 -17.04 7.51
N ILE A 326 -12.02 -17.88 7.41
CA ILE A 326 -11.95 -19.19 6.73
C ILE A 326 -12.54 -19.05 5.33
N ARG A 327 -11.75 -19.34 4.30
CA ARG A 327 -12.15 -19.25 2.89
C ARG A 327 -11.59 -20.39 2.06
N HIS A 328 -12.35 -20.83 1.06
CA HIS A 328 -11.84 -21.74 0.03
C HIS A 328 -11.16 -20.91 -1.06
N TRP A 329 -9.88 -21.16 -1.27
CA TRP A 329 -9.05 -20.50 -2.26
C TRP A 329 -8.84 -21.37 -3.48
N VAL A 330 -8.88 -20.73 -4.65
CA VAL A 330 -8.47 -21.31 -5.92
C VAL A 330 -7.11 -20.72 -6.28
N VAL A 331 -6.08 -21.56 -6.28
CA VAL A 331 -4.70 -21.18 -6.59
C VAL A 331 -4.41 -21.52 -8.05
N THR A 332 -4.20 -20.48 -8.86
CA THR A 332 -3.86 -20.61 -10.28
C THR A 332 -2.35 -20.41 -10.47
N PRO A 333 -1.63 -21.35 -11.10
CA PRO A 333 -0.21 -21.17 -11.39
C PRO A 333 0.01 -20.12 -12.48
N ILE A 334 1.00 -19.25 -12.29
CA ILE A 334 1.46 -18.27 -13.28
C ILE A 334 2.95 -18.47 -13.57
N GLY A 335 3.41 -18.03 -14.73
CA GLY A 335 4.84 -18.05 -15.05
C GLY A 335 5.67 -17.23 -14.05
N GLU A 336 6.85 -17.72 -13.69
CA GLU A 336 7.74 -17.16 -12.65
C GLU A 336 8.07 -15.65 -12.83
N ASN A 337 8.05 -15.16 -14.06
CA ASN A 337 8.32 -13.75 -14.39
C ASN A 337 7.12 -13.02 -15.03
N ALA A 338 5.90 -13.54 -14.80
CA ALA A 338 4.69 -12.94 -15.34
C ALA A 338 4.49 -11.52 -14.79
N LYS A 339 4.36 -10.54 -15.69
CA LYS A 339 4.12 -9.11 -15.36
C LYS A 339 2.63 -8.76 -15.26
N ALA A 340 1.76 -9.75 -15.35
CA ALA A 340 0.31 -9.62 -15.31
C ALA A 340 -0.28 -10.97 -14.87
N VAL A 341 -1.45 -10.90 -14.26
CA VAL A 341 -2.27 -12.06 -13.93
C VAL A 341 -3.61 -11.90 -14.61
N SER A 342 -4.25 -13.02 -14.98
CA SER A 342 -5.61 -13.04 -15.48
C SER A 342 -6.50 -13.65 -14.42
N ARG A 343 -7.58 -12.95 -14.06
CA ARG A 343 -8.58 -13.51 -13.14
C ARG A 343 -9.49 -14.47 -13.92
N PRO A 344 -10.07 -15.48 -13.25
CA PRO A 344 -11.03 -16.36 -13.89
C PRO A 344 -12.27 -15.55 -14.28
N GLU A 345 -12.78 -15.81 -15.48
CA GLU A 345 -13.99 -15.21 -16.06
C GLU A 345 -14.90 -16.34 -16.55
N GLY A 346 -16.22 -16.12 -16.55
CA GLY A 346 -17.20 -17.10 -17.05
C GLY A 346 -18.44 -17.23 -16.17
N THR A 347 -19.29 -18.21 -16.48
CA THR A 347 -20.57 -18.46 -15.81
C THR A 347 -20.43 -18.93 -14.36
N ASP A 348 -19.29 -19.55 -14.05
CA ASP A 348 -18.95 -20.09 -12.72
C ASP A 348 -18.28 -19.08 -11.80
N VAL A 349 -18.12 -17.84 -12.27
CA VAL A 349 -17.52 -16.73 -11.51
C VAL A 349 -18.56 -15.64 -11.31
N GLU A 350 -18.68 -15.16 -10.08
CA GLU A 350 -19.54 -14.03 -9.70
C GLU A 350 -18.70 -13.00 -8.94
N ALA A 351 -18.67 -11.75 -9.41
CA ALA A 351 -17.87 -10.68 -8.80
C ALA A 351 -16.40 -11.08 -8.49
N TYR A 352 -15.75 -11.75 -9.45
CA TYR A 352 -14.39 -12.31 -9.32
C TYR A 352 -14.23 -13.46 -8.31
N GLN A 353 -15.32 -14.00 -7.77
CA GLN A 353 -15.33 -15.18 -6.90
C GLN A 353 -15.80 -16.42 -7.67
N VAL A 354 -15.02 -17.50 -7.58
CA VAL A 354 -15.41 -18.82 -8.08
C VAL A 354 -16.51 -19.37 -7.18
N LYS A 355 -17.62 -19.81 -7.78
CA LYS A 355 -18.79 -20.35 -7.07
C LYS A 355 -18.50 -21.70 -6.41
N SER A 356 -19.28 -22.05 -5.39
CA SER A 356 -19.08 -23.26 -4.57
C SER A 356 -19.08 -24.56 -5.37
N HIS A 357 -19.90 -24.69 -6.41
CA HIS A 357 -19.94 -25.92 -7.23
C HIS A 357 -18.63 -26.12 -8.01
N ALA A 358 -18.09 -25.05 -8.58
CA ALA A 358 -16.81 -25.09 -9.29
C ALA A 358 -15.64 -25.35 -8.32
N ILE A 359 -15.67 -24.78 -7.11
CA ILE A 359 -14.69 -25.09 -6.06
C ILE A 359 -14.70 -26.59 -5.72
N GLN A 360 -15.88 -27.18 -5.55
CA GLN A 360 -16.03 -28.62 -5.27
C GLN A 360 -15.46 -29.46 -6.42
N GLU A 361 -15.69 -29.08 -7.66
CA GLU A 361 -15.14 -29.77 -8.83
C GLU A 361 -13.61 -29.69 -8.87
N ILE A 362 -13.03 -28.50 -8.66
CA ILE A 362 -11.57 -28.29 -8.59
C ILE A 362 -10.96 -29.13 -7.47
N CYS A 363 -11.60 -29.17 -6.30
CA CYS A 363 -11.14 -29.97 -5.15
C CYS A 363 -11.10 -31.47 -5.47
N ASN A 364 -12.13 -31.98 -6.14
CA ASN A 364 -12.23 -33.41 -6.45
C ASN A 364 -11.34 -33.84 -7.62
N LYS A 365 -11.09 -32.95 -8.60
CA LYS A 365 -10.32 -33.28 -9.81
C LYS A 365 -8.82 -33.08 -9.68
N GLN A 366 -8.32 -32.52 -8.55
CA GLN A 366 -6.94 -32.08 -8.31
C GLN A 366 -5.93 -32.56 -9.38
N GLN A 367 -5.65 -31.68 -10.34
CA GLN A 367 -4.87 -32.04 -11.52
C GLN A 367 -3.36 -32.04 -11.21
N PHE A 368 -2.68 -33.12 -11.60
CA PHE A 368 -1.21 -33.15 -11.64
C PHE A 368 -0.72 -32.41 -12.88
N GLY A 369 0.26 -31.52 -12.70
CA GLY A 369 1.00 -30.87 -13.79
C GLY A 369 0.36 -29.64 -14.45
N ALA A 370 -0.97 -29.46 -14.39
CA ALA A 370 -1.65 -28.29 -14.96
C ALA A 370 -2.94 -27.96 -14.20
N GLY A 371 -3.44 -26.72 -14.32
CA GLY A 371 -4.74 -26.32 -13.81
C GLY A 371 -4.77 -25.71 -12.41
N ASP A 372 -5.98 -25.33 -12.00
CA ASP A 372 -6.26 -24.69 -10.72
C ASP A 372 -6.24 -25.69 -9.57
N ARG A 373 -5.79 -25.22 -8.40
CA ARG A 373 -5.72 -26.04 -7.18
C ARG A 373 -6.60 -25.48 -6.08
N HIS A 374 -7.28 -26.37 -5.39
CA HIS A 374 -8.08 -26.03 -4.22
C HIS A 374 -7.20 -25.99 -2.96
N TYR A 375 -7.36 -24.93 -2.17
CA TYR A 375 -6.80 -24.79 -0.83
C TYR A 375 -7.87 -24.28 0.13
N LEU A 376 -8.02 -24.90 1.30
CA LEU A 376 -8.80 -24.33 2.39
C LEU A 376 -7.88 -23.43 3.22
N GLY A 377 -8.13 -22.12 3.20
CA GLY A 377 -7.33 -21.14 3.93
C GLY A 377 -7.97 -20.69 5.22
N VAL A 378 -7.18 -20.67 6.28
CA VAL A 378 -7.53 -20.05 7.56
C VAL A 378 -6.57 -18.90 7.79
N GLN A 379 -7.12 -17.70 7.93
CA GLN A 379 -6.33 -16.47 8.02
C GLN A 379 -6.60 -15.71 9.31
N TRP A 380 -5.53 -15.25 9.96
CA TRP A 380 -5.58 -14.34 11.09
C TRP A 380 -4.87 -13.04 10.76
N THR A 381 -5.52 -11.93 11.08
CA THR A 381 -4.92 -10.61 11.15
C THR A 381 -4.59 -10.32 12.61
N LEU A 382 -3.29 -10.28 12.90
CA LEU A 382 -2.72 -10.03 14.22
C LEU A 382 -1.95 -8.71 14.19
N TRP A 383 -1.61 -8.19 15.38
CA TRP A 383 -0.80 -6.97 15.50
C TRP A 383 -1.36 -5.78 14.70
N ASP A 384 -2.69 -5.57 14.75
CA ASP A 384 -3.36 -4.45 14.07
C ASP A 384 -3.08 -4.40 12.55
N GLY A 385 -3.05 -5.57 11.91
CA GLY A 385 -2.81 -5.74 10.47
C GLY A 385 -1.32 -5.83 10.07
N GLN A 386 -0.40 -5.69 11.02
CA GLN A 386 1.03 -5.83 10.75
C GLN A 386 1.46 -7.28 10.51
N LEU A 387 0.80 -8.26 11.13
CA LEU A 387 1.08 -9.67 10.91
C LEU A 387 -0.14 -10.37 10.36
N VAL A 388 -0.02 -10.96 9.18
CA VAL A 388 -1.07 -11.81 8.62
C VAL A 388 -0.53 -13.22 8.52
N ILE A 389 -1.26 -14.15 9.14
CA ILE A 389 -0.92 -15.57 9.16
C ILE A 389 -1.97 -16.29 8.35
N THR A 390 -1.54 -17.02 7.34
CA THR A 390 -2.43 -17.81 6.49
C THR A 390 -1.99 -19.26 6.52
N MET A 391 -2.85 -20.13 7.04
CA MET A 391 -2.67 -21.57 7.02
C MET A 391 -3.48 -22.13 5.86
N LEU A 392 -2.82 -22.76 4.88
CA LEU A 392 -3.50 -23.39 3.75
C LEU A 392 -3.47 -24.90 3.90
N ILE A 393 -4.64 -25.51 3.76
CA ILE A 393 -4.87 -26.95 3.89
C ILE A 393 -5.25 -27.49 2.52
N THR A 394 -4.56 -28.55 2.09
CA THR A 394 -4.92 -29.33 0.90
C THR A 394 -5.21 -30.75 1.31
N VAL A 395 -6.22 -31.33 0.65
CA VAL A 395 -6.56 -32.74 0.79
C VAL A 395 -6.51 -33.36 -0.59
N THR A 396 -5.71 -34.40 -0.72
CA THR A 396 -5.53 -35.15 -1.96
C THR A 396 -5.79 -36.63 -1.66
N VAL A 397 -6.68 -37.23 -2.42
CA VAL A 397 -6.88 -38.68 -2.43
C VAL A 397 -6.30 -39.21 -3.74
N LEU A 398 -5.25 -40.02 -3.64
CA LEU A 398 -4.59 -40.62 -4.80
C LEU A 398 -4.30 -42.10 -4.52
N HIS A 399 -4.86 -42.99 -5.33
CA HIS A 399 -4.58 -44.44 -5.32
C HIS A 399 -4.43 -45.03 -3.90
N GLU A 400 -5.57 -45.15 -3.20
CA GLU A 400 -5.68 -45.60 -1.81
C GLU A 400 -4.90 -44.75 -0.79
N THR A 401 -4.16 -43.73 -1.18
CA THR A 401 -3.44 -42.86 -0.25
C THR A 401 -4.21 -41.57 -0.02
N LEU A 402 -4.49 -41.25 1.25
CA LEU A 402 -4.95 -39.93 1.65
C LEU A 402 -3.75 -39.10 2.09
N ARG A 403 -3.58 -37.94 1.44
CA ARG A 403 -2.59 -36.93 1.81
C ARG A 403 -3.29 -35.65 2.23
N ILE A 404 -2.99 -35.20 3.44
CA ILE A 404 -3.37 -33.90 3.97
C ILE A 404 -2.09 -33.11 4.15
N GLU A 405 -1.99 -31.96 3.49
CA GLU A 405 -0.87 -31.05 3.66
C GLU A 405 -1.39 -29.72 4.22
N VAL A 406 -0.71 -29.24 5.25
CA VAL A 406 -0.99 -27.98 5.91
C VAL A 406 0.26 -27.12 5.79
N THR A 407 0.12 -25.94 5.22
CA THR A 407 1.23 -25.02 4.96
C THR A 407 0.99 -23.69 5.64
N GLY A 408 1.99 -23.21 6.38
CA GLY A 408 1.94 -21.92 7.05
C GLY A 408 2.59 -20.84 6.19
N HIS A 409 1.87 -19.77 5.92
CA HIS A 409 2.35 -18.55 5.28
C HIS A 409 2.26 -17.38 6.26
N ALA A 410 3.27 -16.51 6.24
CA ALA A 410 3.31 -15.33 7.08
C ALA A 410 3.69 -14.10 6.26
N LEU A 411 2.83 -13.09 6.31
CA LEU A 411 3.07 -11.77 5.77
C LEU A 411 3.46 -10.83 6.92
N GLY A 412 4.73 -10.41 6.93
CA GLY A 412 5.28 -9.56 7.97
C GLY A 412 4.85 -8.09 7.86
N PRO A 413 5.34 -7.23 8.77
CA PRO A 413 4.91 -5.84 8.88
C PRO A 413 5.18 -5.03 7.61
N VAL A 414 4.48 -3.91 7.46
CA VAL A 414 4.81 -2.94 6.39
C VAL A 414 6.20 -2.37 6.67
N ASN A 415 6.98 -2.13 5.60
CA ASN A 415 8.33 -1.61 5.72
C ASN A 415 8.39 -0.36 6.63
N PRO A 416 9.40 -0.24 7.53
CA PRO A 416 9.51 0.86 8.47
C PRO A 416 9.45 2.25 7.84
N LEU A 417 9.85 2.39 6.56
CA LEU A 417 9.68 3.62 5.79
C LEU A 417 8.28 4.17 6.01
N PHE A 418 7.22 3.38 5.87
CA PHE A 418 5.82 3.80 5.95
C PHE A 418 5.33 4.16 7.37
N THR A 419 6.08 3.81 8.41
CA THR A 419 5.72 4.07 9.83
C THR A 419 6.44 5.29 10.42
N THR A 420 7.38 5.89 9.69
CA THR A 420 8.08 7.08 10.15
C THR A 420 7.17 8.31 10.20
N LYS A 421 7.23 9.04 11.31
CA LYS A 421 6.51 10.30 11.51
C LYS A 421 7.23 11.47 10.82
N PRO A 422 6.50 12.55 10.45
CA PRO A 422 7.12 13.74 9.88
C PRO A 422 8.06 14.42 10.90
N GLU A 423 9.33 14.59 10.55
CA GLU A 423 10.27 15.43 11.33
C GLU A 423 10.46 16.78 10.64
N ALA A 424 10.46 17.86 11.43
CA ALA A 424 10.78 19.19 10.93
C ALA A 424 12.29 19.29 10.61
N PRO A 425 12.67 19.85 9.44
CA PRO A 425 14.08 20.01 9.11
C PRO A 425 14.74 20.91 10.15
N SER A 426 15.90 20.49 10.63
CA SER A 426 16.62 21.21 11.68
C SER A 426 18.11 21.26 11.37
N LYS A 427 18.76 22.32 11.83
CA LYS A 427 20.21 22.51 11.67
C LYS A 427 20.82 22.79 13.03
N GLU A 428 21.88 22.07 13.35
CA GLU A 428 22.71 22.40 14.51
C GLU A 428 23.63 23.55 14.15
N VAL A 429 23.53 24.63 14.92
CA VAL A 429 24.40 25.80 14.78
C VAL A 429 25.12 25.98 16.11
N ALA A 430 26.44 26.13 16.06
CA ALA A 430 27.23 26.46 17.24
C ALA A 430 26.77 27.81 17.81
N LYS A 431 26.60 27.90 19.13
CA LYS A 431 26.21 29.16 19.77
C LYS A 431 27.31 30.20 19.54
N SER A 432 26.93 31.42 19.14
CA SER A 432 27.87 32.50 18.79
C SER A 432 28.89 32.83 19.88
N PHE A 433 28.56 32.59 21.15
CA PHE A 433 29.41 32.89 22.31
C PHE A 433 29.95 31.65 23.03
N LYS A 434 29.57 30.44 22.61
CA LYS A 434 30.05 29.16 23.16
C LYS A 434 30.16 28.13 22.04
N PRO A 435 31.26 28.12 21.27
CA PRO A 435 31.39 27.27 20.08
C PRO A 435 31.40 25.76 20.37
N TRP A 436 31.56 25.35 21.64
CA TRP A 436 31.44 23.97 22.11
C TRP A 436 30.00 23.54 22.45
N GLU A 437 29.03 24.45 22.43
CA GLU A 437 27.60 24.13 22.59
C GLU A 437 26.85 24.30 21.27
N THR A 438 26.17 23.24 20.82
CA THR A 438 25.28 23.30 19.65
C THR A 438 23.87 23.72 20.08
N ARG A 439 23.17 24.46 19.20
CA ARG A 439 21.73 24.74 19.33
C ARG A 439 21.02 24.22 18.08
N LYS A 440 19.97 23.43 18.27
CA LYS A 440 19.07 22.99 17.20
C LYS A 440 18.20 24.18 16.77
N VAL A 441 18.36 24.63 15.53
CA VAL A 441 17.53 25.68 14.91
C VAL A 441 16.60 25.00 13.91
N MET A 442 15.30 25.22 14.06
CA MET A 442 14.30 24.71 13.11
C MET A 442 14.39 25.48 11.79
N LEU A 443 14.55 24.75 10.69
CA LEU A 443 14.55 25.29 9.33
C LEU A 443 13.11 25.52 8.86
N PRO A 444 12.89 26.44 7.90
CA PRO A 444 11.58 26.58 7.30
C PRO A 444 11.13 25.26 6.66
N LEU A 445 9.85 24.90 6.88
CA LEU A 445 9.22 23.67 6.38
C LEU A 445 9.29 23.55 4.85
N VAL A 446 9.33 24.68 4.15
CA VAL A 446 9.42 24.79 2.70
C VAL A 446 10.59 25.70 2.37
N THR A 447 11.55 25.21 1.61
CA THR A 447 12.69 26.02 1.17
C THR A 447 12.25 27.01 0.08
N ALA A 448 12.97 28.12 -0.07
CA ALA A 448 12.63 29.09 -1.11
C ALA A 448 12.73 28.48 -2.53
N ASN A 449 13.64 27.52 -2.74
CA ASN A 449 13.75 26.75 -3.98
C ASN A 449 12.51 25.90 -4.23
N GLU A 450 11.94 25.30 -3.19
CA GLU A 450 10.72 24.49 -3.27
C GLU A 450 9.50 25.33 -3.63
N VAL A 451 9.41 26.57 -3.13
CA VAL A 451 8.35 27.52 -3.54
C VAL A 451 8.44 27.82 -5.04
N VAL A 452 9.64 28.12 -5.55
CA VAL A 452 9.86 28.37 -6.99
C VAL A 452 9.53 27.11 -7.80
N ARG A 453 9.96 25.94 -7.32
CA ARG A 453 9.67 24.64 -7.92
C ARG A 453 8.17 24.42 -8.13
N LEU A 454 7.39 24.58 -7.06
CA LEU A 454 5.94 24.41 -7.08
C LEU A 454 5.26 25.48 -7.94
N ALA A 455 5.71 26.73 -7.87
CA ALA A 455 5.13 27.84 -8.65
C ALA A 455 5.36 27.68 -10.17
N VAL A 456 6.53 27.18 -10.59
CA VAL A 456 6.85 26.91 -12.01
C VAL A 456 6.14 25.66 -12.51
N ARG A 457 5.96 24.65 -11.65
CA ARG A 457 5.27 23.40 -11.98
C ARG A 457 3.76 23.57 -12.07
N ALA A 458 3.16 24.40 -11.21
CA ALA A 458 1.71 24.52 -11.05
C ALA A 458 0.94 24.75 -12.37
N PRO A 459 1.38 25.65 -13.28
CA PRO A 459 0.70 25.85 -14.57
C PRO A 459 0.78 24.68 -15.54
N LEU A 460 1.59 23.65 -15.28
CA LEU A 460 1.73 22.47 -16.14
C LEU A 460 0.95 21.26 -15.60
N THR A 461 0.29 21.38 -14.44
CA THR A 461 -0.42 20.25 -13.80
C THR A 461 -1.68 19.80 -14.53
N TRP A 462 -2.25 20.68 -15.36
CA TRP A 462 -3.36 20.34 -16.27
C TRP A 462 -2.97 19.33 -17.36
N TYR A 463 -1.67 19.16 -17.65
CA TYR A 463 -1.18 18.19 -18.64
C TYR A 463 -0.15 17.21 -18.03
N PRO A 464 -0.62 16.18 -17.28
CA PRO A 464 0.23 15.21 -16.60
C PRO A 464 1.29 14.50 -17.47
N PRO A 465 1.03 14.14 -18.74
CA PRO A 465 2.05 13.47 -19.58
C PRO A 465 3.34 14.26 -19.73
N LEU A 466 3.25 15.59 -19.91
CA LEU A 466 4.43 16.45 -20.02
C LEU A 466 5.18 16.54 -18.70
N LEU A 467 4.47 16.66 -17.58
CA LEU A 467 5.09 16.67 -16.26
C LEU A 467 5.79 15.36 -15.93
N ASN A 468 5.20 14.23 -16.31
CA ASN A 468 5.81 12.91 -16.13
C ASN A 468 7.08 12.76 -16.98
N TRP A 469 7.07 13.28 -18.20
CA TRP A 469 8.24 13.30 -19.08
C TRP A 469 9.37 14.21 -18.56
N LEU A 470 9.04 15.38 -18.03
CA LEU A 470 10.01 16.34 -17.48
C LEU A 470 10.54 15.89 -16.11
N GLY A 471 9.64 15.59 -15.18
CA GLY A 471 9.89 15.38 -13.77
C GLY A 471 10.13 13.94 -13.35
N GLY A 472 9.77 12.98 -14.19
CA GLY A 472 9.88 11.56 -13.86
C GLY A 472 8.66 10.98 -13.17
N THR A 473 8.69 9.66 -12.97
CA THR A 473 7.58 8.84 -12.47
C THR A 473 8.08 7.68 -11.61
N ILE A 474 7.20 7.15 -10.77
CA ILE A 474 7.41 5.87 -10.09
C ILE A 474 6.59 4.80 -10.83
N THR A 475 7.21 3.68 -11.14
CA THR A 475 6.54 2.48 -11.64
C THR A 475 6.48 1.45 -10.52
N LEU A 476 5.27 0.98 -10.23
CA LEU A 476 5.00 0.01 -9.18
C LEU A 476 5.41 -1.41 -9.61
N PRO A 477 5.79 -2.28 -8.67
CA PRO A 477 6.18 -3.65 -8.98
C PRO A 477 4.98 -4.47 -9.47
N GLU A 478 5.20 -5.35 -10.46
CA GLU A 478 4.18 -6.25 -11.00
C GLU A 478 4.53 -7.73 -10.72
N PRO A 479 3.54 -8.60 -10.47
CA PRO A 479 2.11 -8.31 -10.29
C PRO A 479 1.83 -7.49 -9.02
N PHE A 480 1.07 -6.41 -9.17
CA PHE A 480 0.89 -5.42 -8.11
C PHE A 480 -0.18 -5.82 -7.08
N GLY A 481 0.18 -5.69 -5.81
CA GLY A 481 -0.72 -5.68 -4.67
C GLY A 481 -0.08 -4.85 -3.58
N LEU A 482 -0.89 -4.03 -2.93
CA LEU A 482 -0.42 -2.92 -2.10
C LEU A 482 0.37 -3.42 -0.89
N ARG A 483 -0.15 -4.45 -0.22
CA ARG A 483 0.43 -4.92 1.04
C ARG A 483 1.73 -5.69 0.84
N HIS A 484 1.77 -6.63 -0.11
CA HIS A 484 2.91 -7.53 -0.27
C HIS A 484 4.08 -6.87 -1.02
N ALA A 485 3.82 -5.82 -1.83
CA ALA A 485 4.86 -5.06 -2.49
C ALA A 485 5.86 -4.43 -1.50
N TRP A 486 5.40 -4.05 -0.31
CA TRP A 486 6.21 -3.39 0.73
C TRP A 486 6.13 -4.08 2.10
N ALA A 487 5.89 -5.38 2.11
CA ALA A 487 5.99 -6.20 3.32
C ALA A 487 7.46 -6.52 3.64
N ASP A 488 7.82 -6.39 4.91
CA ASP A 488 9.10 -6.84 5.48
C ASP A 488 8.96 -8.26 6.05
N GLN A 489 10.09 -8.89 6.38
CA GLN A 489 10.10 -10.25 6.94
C GLN A 489 9.54 -10.26 8.37
N PRO A 490 8.61 -11.19 8.70
CA PRO A 490 7.98 -11.24 10.03
C PRO A 490 8.95 -11.62 11.16
N TRP A 491 10.05 -12.32 10.85
CA TRP A 491 10.96 -12.93 11.82
C TRP A 491 11.89 -11.95 12.56
N ARG A 492 11.81 -10.64 12.27
CA ARG A 492 12.57 -9.61 13.00
C ARG A 492 12.05 -9.41 14.44
N HIS A 493 10.78 -9.70 14.68
CA HIS A 493 10.14 -9.60 15.99
C HIS A 493 9.87 -11.00 16.55
N ARG A 494 10.54 -11.36 17.65
CA ARG A 494 10.38 -12.67 18.29
C ARG A 494 8.92 -13.00 18.63
N PHE A 495 8.17 -12.01 19.14
CA PHE A 495 6.77 -12.23 19.50
C PHE A 495 5.89 -12.54 18.29
N MET A 496 6.15 -11.92 17.13
CA MET A 496 5.43 -12.26 15.89
C MET A 496 5.72 -13.68 15.43
N ALA A 497 6.96 -14.14 15.60
CA ALA A 497 7.33 -15.53 15.32
C ALA A 497 6.64 -16.52 16.27
N ASP A 498 6.67 -16.24 17.57
CA ASP A 498 6.03 -17.07 18.59
C ASP A 498 4.51 -17.17 18.36
N ASP A 499 3.85 -16.06 18.01
CA ASP A 499 2.42 -16.04 17.73
C ASP A 499 2.08 -16.84 16.46
N ALA A 500 2.97 -16.84 15.45
CA ALA A 500 2.78 -17.67 14.27
C ALA A 500 2.89 -19.16 14.55
N LEU A 501 3.84 -19.57 15.40
CA LEU A 501 3.98 -20.95 15.83
C LEU A 501 2.77 -21.40 16.67
N ARG A 502 2.28 -20.54 17.57
CA ARG A 502 1.09 -20.81 18.39
C ARG A 502 -0.17 -20.98 17.55
N ALA A 503 -0.27 -20.27 16.42
CA ALA A 503 -1.42 -20.37 15.52
C ALA A 503 -1.52 -21.71 14.79
N ALA A 504 -0.40 -22.37 14.50
CA ALA A 504 -0.39 -23.61 13.73
C ALA A 504 -0.94 -24.81 14.51
N ALA A 505 -0.61 -24.93 15.80
CA ALA A 505 -1.01 -26.07 16.64
C ALA A 505 -2.54 -26.33 16.70
N PRO A 506 -3.41 -25.35 17.00
CA PRO A 506 -4.85 -25.60 17.05
C PRO A 506 -5.41 -25.99 15.68
N VAL A 507 -4.90 -25.40 14.59
CA VAL A 507 -5.33 -25.72 13.22
C VAL A 507 -5.01 -27.16 12.88
N LEU A 508 -3.77 -27.58 13.13
CA LEU A 508 -3.34 -28.94 12.83
C LEU A 508 -4.12 -29.98 13.63
N ARG A 509 -4.39 -29.71 14.91
CA ARG A 509 -5.23 -30.57 15.75
C ARG A 509 -6.65 -30.71 15.20
N VAL A 510 -7.27 -29.60 14.81
CA VAL A 510 -8.62 -29.61 14.23
C VAL A 510 -8.66 -30.33 12.89
N VAL A 511 -7.68 -30.07 12.01
CA VAL A 511 -7.57 -30.72 10.70
C VAL A 511 -7.44 -32.23 10.87
N HIS A 512 -6.52 -32.69 11.73
CA HIS A 512 -6.32 -34.12 11.96
C HIS A 512 -7.54 -34.78 12.61
N ALA A 513 -8.12 -34.16 13.64
CA ALA A 513 -9.30 -34.71 14.32
C ALA A 513 -10.51 -34.82 13.38
N ALA A 514 -10.75 -33.79 12.55
CA ALA A 514 -11.83 -33.81 11.58
C ALA A 514 -11.59 -34.86 10.48
N ALA A 515 -10.36 -34.99 10.00
CA ALA A 515 -10.02 -36.01 9.00
C ALA A 515 -10.16 -37.43 9.54
N ILE A 516 -9.61 -37.72 10.73
CA ILE A 516 -9.71 -39.04 11.37
C ILE A 516 -11.18 -39.40 11.60
N ARG A 517 -12.01 -38.44 12.02
CA ARG A 517 -13.44 -38.67 12.20
C ARG A 517 -14.13 -39.08 10.89
N VAL A 518 -13.85 -38.39 9.78
CA VAL A 518 -14.43 -38.76 8.48
C VAL A 518 -13.94 -40.13 8.03
N LEU A 519 -12.67 -40.47 8.27
CA LEU A 519 -12.11 -41.78 7.94
C LEU A 519 -12.81 -42.90 8.73
N ASP A 520 -13.00 -42.71 10.04
CA ASP A 520 -13.69 -43.65 10.92
C ASP A 520 -15.16 -43.85 10.50
N GLU A 521 -15.88 -42.76 10.21
CA GLU A 521 -17.26 -42.79 9.72
C GLU A 521 -17.40 -43.52 8.36
N ASN A 522 -16.32 -43.60 7.56
CA ASN A 522 -16.29 -44.30 6.27
C ASN A 522 -15.65 -45.70 6.33
N GLY A 523 -15.34 -46.21 7.53
CA GLY A 523 -14.84 -47.57 7.74
C GLY A 523 -13.36 -47.78 7.42
N VAL A 524 -12.54 -46.74 7.55
CA VAL A 524 -11.07 -46.80 7.35
C VAL A 524 -10.36 -47.06 8.68
N ASP A 525 -9.31 -47.88 8.67
CA ASP A 525 -8.42 -48.05 9.82
C ASP A 525 -7.64 -46.76 10.12
N THR A 526 -7.86 -46.20 11.30
CA THR A 526 -7.27 -44.93 11.74
C THR A 526 -6.05 -45.07 12.64
N GLU A 527 -5.61 -46.30 12.99
CA GLU A 527 -4.52 -46.52 13.96
C GLU A 527 -3.19 -45.88 13.50
N LYS A 528 -2.86 -46.08 12.21
CA LYS A 528 -1.65 -45.48 11.58
C LYS A 528 -1.74 -43.96 11.51
N PHE A 529 -2.93 -43.43 11.17
CA PHE A 529 -3.17 -41.99 11.12
C PHE A 529 -3.05 -41.35 12.51
N GLY A 530 -3.55 -42.00 13.56
CA GLY A 530 -3.42 -41.56 14.95
C GLY A 530 -1.95 -41.48 15.39
N THR A 531 -1.17 -42.52 15.08
CA THR A 531 0.27 -42.58 15.41
C THR A 531 1.07 -41.48 14.72
N ARG A 532 0.83 -41.23 13.42
CA ARG A 532 1.49 -40.13 12.70
C ARG A 532 1.03 -38.76 13.15
N SER A 533 -0.26 -38.60 13.48
CA SER A 533 -0.78 -37.34 14.02
C SER A 533 -0.09 -36.98 15.34
N ALA A 534 0.15 -37.96 16.21
CA ALA A 534 0.90 -37.76 17.46
C ALA A 534 2.34 -37.30 17.20
N PHE A 535 3.03 -37.91 16.23
CA PHE A 535 4.38 -37.50 15.83
C PHE A 535 4.41 -36.07 15.24
N LEU A 536 3.46 -35.73 14.37
CA LEU A 536 3.33 -34.38 13.81
C LEU A 536 3.06 -33.34 14.91
N SER A 537 2.28 -33.68 15.94
CA SER A 537 2.07 -32.77 17.07
C SER A 537 3.37 -32.44 17.83
N THR A 538 4.37 -33.32 17.80
CA THR A 538 5.71 -33.05 18.34
C THR A 538 6.52 -32.16 17.40
N ALA A 539 6.45 -32.40 16.08
CA ALA A 539 7.15 -31.59 15.07
C ALA A 539 6.64 -30.13 15.01
N VAL A 540 5.38 -29.89 15.37
CA VAL A 540 4.79 -28.54 15.46
C VAL A 540 5.33 -27.74 16.65
N GLN A 541 5.84 -28.42 17.68
CA GLN A 541 6.42 -27.78 18.86
C GLN A 541 7.87 -27.34 18.64
N ASP A 542 8.46 -27.62 17.46
CA ASP A 542 9.77 -27.10 17.10
C ASP A 542 9.70 -25.56 16.97
N PRO A 543 10.48 -24.80 17.76
CA PRO A 543 10.44 -23.35 17.76
C PRO A 543 11.12 -22.72 16.53
N THR A 544 11.66 -23.50 15.60
CA THR A 544 12.40 -22.97 14.44
C THR A 544 11.50 -22.78 13.20
N PRO A 545 11.22 -21.53 12.77
CA PRO A 545 10.56 -21.29 11.49
C PRO A 545 11.51 -21.68 10.35
N GLY A 546 11.08 -22.64 9.52
CA GLY A 546 11.86 -23.15 8.40
C GLY A 546 11.80 -22.24 7.17
N LYS A 547 12.76 -22.41 6.25
CA LYS A 547 12.64 -21.89 4.89
C LYS A 547 12.05 -22.98 3.99
N ALA A 548 10.75 -23.19 4.08
CA ALA A 548 10.07 -24.31 3.44
C ALA A 548 10.13 -24.30 1.89
N ASP A 549 10.38 -23.13 1.29
CA ASP A 549 10.45 -22.97 -0.17
C ASP A 549 11.88 -23.11 -0.74
N LEU A 550 12.92 -23.22 0.11
CA LEU A 550 14.28 -23.51 -0.33
C LEU A 550 14.45 -25.02 -0.46
N TYR A 551 14.20 -25.52 -1.67
CA TYR A 551 14.62 -26.87 -2.05
C TYR A 551 16.14 -26.86 -2.24
N ASN A 552 16.88 -27.38 -1.26
CA ASN A 552 18.28 -27.74 -1.45
C ASN A 552 18.32 -29.03 -2.29
N ALA A 553 18.18 -28.89 -3.61
CA ALA A 553 18.35 -29.97 -4.57
C ALA A 553 19.82 -30.13 -4.95
#